data_AF-A0A925WNK6-F1
#
_entry.id   AF-A0A925WNK6-F1
#
_cell.length_a   1.000
_cell.length_b   1.000
_cell.length_c   1.000
_cell.angle_alpha   90.00
_cell.angle_beta   90.00
_cell.angle_gamma   90.00
#
_symmetry.space_group_name_H-M   'P 1'
#
loop_
_entity.id
_entity.type
_entity.pdbx_description
1 polymer ?
#
loop_
_entity_poly.entity_id
_entity_poly.type
_entity_poly.pdbx_seq_one_letter_code
_entity_poly.pdbx_strand_id
1 'polypeptide(L)'
;GELIVYAPHLSVVSHVHGQHIFAAGYHVRDFYLKQWAHYEHLPLGVLAHGTHLRGSGTYENGVERARIQVTLASQISAADCERLSLGYLDPATVDLAAWAGREAEGVLLVQKAGEMLYRLRA
;
A
#
# COMPACT_ATOMS: atom_id res chain seq x y z
N GLY A 1 12.60 2.40 -1.08
CA GLY A 1 12.05 2.19 -2.43
C GLY A 1 10.55 2.36 -2.38
N GLU A 2 9.92 2.51 -3.54
CA GLU A 2 8.48 2.76 -3.65
C GLU A 2 7.83 1.73 -4.57
N LEU A 3 6.62 1.30 -4.21
CA LEU A 3 5.73 0.51 -5.05
C LEU A 3 4.54 1.38 -5.42
N ILE A 4 4.40 1.70 -6.71
CA ILE A 4 3.25 2.42 -7.25
C ILE A 4 2.29 1.40 -7.87
N VAL A 5 1.08 1.31 -7.31
CA VAL A 5 0.00 0.49 -7.87
C VAL A 5 -0.83 1.37 -8.81
N TYR A 6 -0.56 1.25 -10.10
CA TYR A 6 -1.33 1.93 -11.14
C TYR A 6 -2.62 1.18 -11.46
N ALA A 7 -3.74 1.71 -10.98
CA ALA A 7 -5.08 1.15 -11.17
C ALA A 7 -6.09 2.30 -11.37
N PRO A 8 -6.11 2.95 -12.56
CA PRO A 8 -6.89 4.16 -12.82
C PRO A 8 -8.41 3.95 -12.76
N HIS A 9 -8.88 2.71 -12.66
CA HIS A 9 -10.28 2.32 -12.55
C HIS A 9 -10.72 2.03 -11.10
N LEU A 10 -9.76 1.92 -10.16
CA LEU A 10 -10.06 1.62 -8.76
C LEU A 10 -10.57 2.88 -8.05
N SER A 11 -11.84 2.88 -7.65
CA SER A 11 -12.50 4.02 -6.98
C SER A 11 -12.88 3.77 -5.53
N VAL A 12 -12.74 2.53 -5.05
CA VAL A 12 -13.06 2.15 -3.67
C VAL A 12 -12.10 1.07 -3.19
N VAL A 13 -11.71 1.12 -1.92
CA VAL A 13 -10.82 0.12 -1.30
C VAL A 13 -11.48 -1.23 -1.10
N SER A 14 -12.78 -1.23 -0.77
CA SER A 14 -13.59 -2.44 -0.62
C SER A 14 -15.06 -2.09 -0.55
N HIS A 15 -15.89 -2.82 -1.29
CA HIS A 15 -17.36 -2.71 -1.19
C HIS A 15 -17.94 -3.32 0.10
N VAL A 16 -17.19 -4.20 0.76
CA VAL A 16 -17.69 -4.99 1.90
C VAL A 16 -17.04 -4.55 3.21
N HIS A 17 -15.73 -4.28 3.18
CA HIS A 17 -14.93 -4.03 4.39
C HIS A 17 -14.41 -2.59 4.49
N GLY A 18 -14.87 -1.68 3.62
CA GLY A 18 -14.36 -0.30 3.55
C GLY A 18 -14.36 0.41 4.90
N GLN A 19 -15.45 0.31 5.67
CA GLN A 19 -15.55 0.95 6.99
C GLN A 19 -14.45 0.47 7.95
N HIS A 20 -14.19 -0.83 8.02
CA HIS A 20 -13.13 -1.39 8.86
C HIS A 20 -11.72 -1.04 8.34
N ILE A 21 -11.53 -1.01 7.02
CA ILE A 21 -10.26 -0.61 6.40
C ILE A 21 -9.94 0.86 6.72
N PHE A 22 -10.93 1.76 6.63
CA PHE A 22 -10.76 3.17 7.00
C PHE A 22 -10.60 3.42 8.50
N ALA A 23 -11.02 2.49 9.35
CA ALA A 23 -10.73 2.52 10.79
C ALA A 23 -9.33 1.96 11.09
N ALA A 24 -8.88 0.96 10.33
CA ALA A 24 -7.60 0.31 10.54
C ALA A 24 -6.40 1.08 9.94
N GLY A 25 -6.57 1.63 8.73
CA GLY A 25 -5.44 2.04 7.86
C GLY A 25 -4.65 0.85 7.33
N TYR A 26 -3.63 1.10 6.51
CA TYR A 26 -2.66 0.09 6.05
C TYR A 26 -1.31 0.29 6.77
N HIS A 27 -1.01 -0.61 7.72
CA HIS A 27 0.18 -0.52 8.56
C HIS A 27 0.95 -1.84 8.64
N VAL A 28 2.21 -1.75 9.06
CA VAL A 28 3.05 -2.90 9.36
C VAL A 28 2.49 -3.64 10.57
N ARG A 29 2.76 -4.94 10.65
CA ARG A 29 2.26 -5.79 11.76
C ARG A 29 2.51 -5.19 13.14
N ASP A 30 3.72 -4.68 13.37
CA ASP A 30 4.14 -4.13 14.66
C ASP A 30 3.31 -2.90 15.07
N PHE A 31 2.84 -2.11 14.10
CA PHE A 31 1.97 -0.96 14.38
C PHE A 31 0.65 -1.42 15.00
N TYR A 32 0.05 -2.52 14.56
CA TYR A 32 -1.17 -3.02 15.21
C TYR A 32 -0.86 -3.68 16.55
N LEU A 33 0.13 -4.58 16.59
CA LEU A 33 0.37 -5.43 17.77
C LEU A 33 0.88 -4.67 18.99
N LYS A 34 1.67 -3.60 18.80
CA LYS A 34 2.21 -2.81 19.93
C LYS A 34 1.20 -1.83 20.55
N GLN A 35 -0.01 -1.76 19.98
CA GLN A 35 -1.14 -0.95 20.47
C GLN A 35 -2.45 -1.73 20.33
N TRP A 36 -2.38 -3.05 20.57
CA TRP A 36 -3.44 -4.01 20.28
C TRP A 36 -4.83 -3.63 20.79
N ALA A 37 -4.93 -3.03 21.98
CA ALA A 37 -6.20 -2.55 22.54
C ALA A 37 -6.98 -1.58 21.63
N HIS A 38 -6.30 -0.85 20.73
CA HIS A 38 -6.94 0.05 19.76
C HIS A 38 -7.51 -0.68 18.54
N TYR A 39 -7.10 -1.91 18.24
CA TYR A 39 -7.43 -2.61 16.99
C TYR A 39 -8.09 -3.96 17.19
N GLU A 40 -8.07 -4.51 18.41
CA GLU A 40 -8.57 -5.87 18.70
C GLU A 40 -10.06 -6.08 18.41
N HIS A 41 -10.81 -4.99 18.33
CA HIS A 41 -12.23 -4.98 18.00
C HIS A 41 -12.49 -5.06 16.48
N LEU A 42 -11.48 -4.87 15.63
CA LEU A 42 -11.60 -4.94 14.18
C LEU A 42 -11.40 -6.39 13.67
N PRO A 43 -12.02 -6.77 12.53
CA PRO A 43 -11.85 -8.11 12.00
C PRO A 43 -10.38 -8.41 11.66
N LEU A 44 -9.87 -9.55 12.16
CA LEU A 44 -8.47 -9.94 11.96
C LEU A 44 -8.07 -10.01 10.48
N GLY A 45 -8.99 -10.40 9.59
CA GLY A 45 -8.76 -10.41 8.15
C GLY A 45 -8.50 -9.02 7.55
N VAL A 46 -9.12 -7.97 8.10
CA VAL A 46 -8.89 -6.58 7.68
C VAL A 46 -7.51 -6.11 8.13
N LEU A 47 -7.12 -6.41 9.37
CA LEU A 47 -5.78 -6.09 9.87
C LEU A 47 -4.70 -6.83 9.07
N ALA A 48 -4.91 -8.12 8.79
CA ALA A 48 -4.01 -8.92 7.97
C ALA A 48 -3.86 -8.31 6.56
N HIS A 49 -4.97 -7.96 5.91
CA HIS A 49 -4.95 -7.27 4.62
C HIS A 49 -4.14 -5.96 4.65
N GLY A 50 -4.29 -5.18 5.73
CA GLY A 50 -3.45 -4.01 6.03
C GLY A 50 -1.96 -4.31 5.95
N THR A 51 -1.52 -5.33 6.69
CA THR A 51 -0.11 -5.74 6.75
C THR A 51 0.41 -6.33 5.44
N HIS A 52 -0.42 -7.02 4.67
CA HIS A 52 -0.02 -7.62 3.40
C HIS A 52 0.34 -6.56 2.36
N LEU A 53 -0.44 -5.47 2.28
CA LEU A 53 -0.14 -4.37 1.36
C LEU A 53 1.01 -3.50 1.86
N ARG A 54 1.01 -3.11 3.15
CA ARG A 54 2.04 -2.22 3.71
C ARG A 54 3.42 -2.90 3.74
N GLY A 55 3.46 -4.21 3.97
CA GLY A 55 4.67 -5.02 3.99
C GLY A 55 5.40 -4.97 5.34
N SER A 56 6.71 -5.26 5.29
CA SER A 56 7.56 -5.32 6.49
C SER A 56 7.95 -3.93 7.00
N GLY A 57 8.23 -3.83 8.29
CA GLY A 57 8.77 -2.63 8.93
C GLY A 57 8.65 -2.72 10.44
N THR A 58 8.90 -1.59 11.12
CA THR A 58 8.86 -1.51 12.58
C THR A 58 7.94 -0.40 13.05
N TYR A 59 7.51 -0.49 14.31
CA TYR A 59 6.83 0.58 15.02
C TYR A 59 7.49 0.78 16.38
N GLU A 60 8.11 1.92 16.61
CA GLU A 60 8.89 2.20 17.81
C GLU A 60 8.67 3.64 18.26
N ASN A 61 8.47 3.84 19.57
CA ASN A 61 8.24 5.16 20.16
C ASN A 61 7.14 5.99 19.46
N GLY A 62 6.06 5.33 19.04
CA GLY A 62 4.95 5.98 18.34
C GLY A 62 5.17 6.24 16.85
N VAL A 63 6.30 5.80 16.28
CA VAL A 63 6.66 6.07 14.88
C VAL A 63 6.72 4.78 14.08
N GLU A 64 5.94 4.71 13.00
CA GLU A 64 6.01 3.63 12.02
C GLU A 64 7.14 3.88 11.01
N ARG A 65 7.92 2.83 10.71
CA ARG A 65 8.95 2.80 9.67
C ARG A 65 8.73 1.60 8.76
N ALA A 66 7.98 1.79 7.68
CA ALA A 66 7.79 0.77 6.65
C ALA A 66 9.06 0.60 5.80
N ARG A 67 9.31 -0.61 5.30
CA ARG A 67 10.46 -0.93 4.42
C ARG A 67 10.37 -0.22 3.07
N ILE A 68 9.16 -0.03 2.57
CA ILE A 68 8.87 0.64 1.31
C ILE A 68 7.71 1.62 1.49
N GLN A 69 7.65 2.62 0.61
CA GLN A 69 6.44 3.40 0.40
C GLN A 69 5.51 2.63 -0.55
N VAL A 70 4.21 2.65 -0.27
CA VAL A 70 3.18 2.13 -1.18
C VAL A 70 2.30 3.29 -1.58
N THR A 71 2.14 3.48 -2.88
CA THR A 71 1.41 4.61 -3.47
C THR A 71 0.35 4.09 -4.42
N LEU A 72 -0.87 4.61 -4.30
CA LEU A 72 -1.95 4.30 -5.24
C LEU A 72 -2.03 5.38 -6.31
N ALA A 73 -1.97 4.95 -7.57
CA ALA A 73 -2.36 5.77 -8.71
C ALA A 73 -3.75 5.32 -9.19
N SER A 74 -4.80 5.89 -8.59
CA SER A 74 -6.19 5.45 -8.74
C SER A 74 -7.19 6.59 -8.56
N GLN A 75 -8.50 6.29 -8.61
CA GLN A 75 -9.57 7.24 -8.35
C GLN A 75 -9.87 7.42 -6.84
N ILE A 76 -9.20 6.67 -5.96
CA ILE A 76 -9.29 6.91 -4.52
C ILE A 76 -8.61 8.25 -4.23
N SER A 77 -9.31 9.13 -3.52
CA SER A 77 -8.84 10.50 -3.31
C SER A 77 -7.49 10.56 -2.57
N ALA A 78 -6.74 11.64 -2.78
CA ALA A 78 -5.50 11.88 -2.04
C ALA A 78 -5.72 11.87 -0.52
N ALA A 79 -6.82 12.47 -0.05
CA ALA A 79 -7.20 12.51 1.36
C ALA A 79 -7.53 11.12 1.92
N ASP A 80 -8.22 10.27 1.15
CA ASP A 80 -8.50 8.89 1.57
C ASP A 80 -7.23 8.04 1.59
N CYS A 81 -6.33 8.20 0.61
CA CYS A 81 -5.03 7.53 0.61
C CYS A 81 -4.21 7.92 1.85
N GLU A 82 -4.15 9.22 2.18
CA GLU A 82 -3.46 9.72 3.37
C GLU A 82 -4.07 9.15 4.65
N ARG A 83 -5.40 9.18 4.79
CA ARG A 83 -6.10 8.58 5.93
C ARG A 83 -5.79 7.08 6.09
N LEU A 84 -5.56 6.41 4.97
CA LEU A 84 -5.23 4.98 4.91
C LEU A 84 -3.73 4.70 5.06
N SER A 85 -2.89 5.72 5.29
CA SER A 85 -1.42 5.61 5.39
C SER A 85 -0.75 5.13 4.10
N LEU A 86 -1.31 5.52 2.96
CA LEU A 86 -0.80 5.26 1.62
C LEU A 86 -0.39 6.57 0.94
N GLY A 87 0.55 6.46 -0.01
CA GLY A 87 0.84 7.54 -0.93
C GLY A 87 -0.26 7.67 -2.00
N TYR A 88 -0.36 8.85 -2.59
CA TYR A 88 -1.25 9.12 -3.71
C TYR A 88 -0.47 9.67 -4.89
N LEU A 89 -0.83 9.21 -6.08
CA LEU A 89 -0.37 9.76 -7.35
C LEU A 89 -1.59 9.93 -8.27
N ASP A 90 -1.75 11.08 -8.91
CA ASP A 90 -2.86 11.26 -9.85
C ASP A 90 -2.66 10.35 -11.08
N PRO A 91 -3.54 9.35 -11.33
CA PRO A 91 -3.36 8.44 -12.45
C PRO A 91 -3.39 9.14 -13.81
N ALA A 92 -4.02 10.30 -13.94
CA ALA A 92 -4.05 11.06 -15.19
C ALA A 92 -2.69 11.69 -15.55
N THR A 93 -1.79 11.79 -14.56
CA THR A 93 -0.44 12.34 -14.76
C THR A 93 0.61 11.27 -15.08
N VAL A 94 0.25 9.99 -15.04
CA VAL A 94 1.18 8.87 -15.24
C VAL A 94 1.30 8.52 -16.73
N ASP A 95 2.48 8.75 -17.29
CA ASP A 95 2.90 8.16 -18.57
C ASP A 95 3.71 6.88 -18.31
N LEU A 96 3.07 5.72 -18.48
CA LEU A 96 3.72 4.42 -18.28
C LEU A 96 4.89 4.20 -19.26
N ALA A 97 4.84 4.76 -20.48
CA ALA A 97 5.91 4.58 -21.46
C ALA A 97 7.21 5.26 -20.98
N ALA A 98 7.10 6.36 -20.23
CA ALA A 98 8.23 7.06 -19.63
C ALA A 98 8.96 6.26 -18.53
N TRP A 99 8.37 5.17 -18.05
CA TRP A 99 8.99 4.27 -17.04
C TRP A 99 9.53 2.97 -17.64
N ALA A 100 9.25 2.68 -18.91
CA ALA A 100 9.72 1.47 -19.56
C ALA A 100 11.23 1.54 -19.88
N GLY A 101 11.95 0.42 -19.69
CA GLY A 101 13.36 0.30 -20.07
C GLY A 101 14.34 1.06 -19.17
N ARG A 102 13.92 1.45 -17.96
CA ARG A 102 14.70 2.24 -17.00
C ARG A 102 15.19 1.41 -15.80
N GLU A 103 15.33 0.10 -15.97
CA GLU A 103 15.76 -0.82 -14.91
C GLU A 103 17.17 -0.51 -14.42
N ALA A 104 18.06 -0.06 -15.32
CA ALA A 104 19.41 0.38 -14.96
C ALA A 104 19.42 1.62 -14.04
N GLU A 105 18.34 2.41 -14.06
CA GLU A 105 18.10 3.55 -13.16
C GLU A 105 17.33 3.15 -11.90
N GLY A 106 17.01 1.87 -11.73
CA GLY A 106 16.26 1.34 -10.59
C GLY A 106 14.74 1.44 -10.72
N VAL A 107 14.21 1.74 -11.91
CA VAL A 107 12.76 1.78 -12.18
C VAL A 107 12.34 0.53 -12.95
N LEU A 108 11.42 -0.24 -12.38
CA LEU A 108 10.87 -1.44 -13.01
C LEU A 108 9.38 -1.23 -13.28
N LEU A 109 8.99 -1.28 -14.56
CA LEU A 109 7.59 -1.31 -14.97
C LEU A 109 7.12 -2.76 -15.14
N VAL A 110 6.11 -3.15 -14.36
CA VAL A 110 5.49 -4.48 -14.47
C VAL A 110 4.07 -4.32 -15.04
N GLN A 111 3.89 -4.66 -16.30
CA GLN A 111 2.56 -4.71 -16.91
C GLN A 111 1.81 -5.96 -16.47
N LYS A 112 0.47 -5.87 -16.35
CA LYS A 112 -0.40 -6.97 -15.87
C LYS A 112 0.14 -7.55 -14.54
N ALA A 113 0.50 -6.65 -13.63
CA ALA A 113 1.02 -7.01 -12.32
C ALA A 113 -0.03 -7.77 -11.47
N GLY A 114 0.45 -8.46 -10.42
CA GLY A 114 -0.39 -9.23 -9.50
C GLY A 114 -0.28 -10.75 -9.66
N GLU A 115 0.32 -11.23 -10.76
CA GLU A 115 0.45 -12.68 -11.06
C GLU A 115 1.90 -13.18 -10.99
N MET A 116 2.87 -12.27 -11.06
CA MET A 116 4.30 -12.60 -11.11
C MET A 116 4.95 -12.44 -9.72
N LEU A 117 5.53 -13.53 -9.21
CA LEU A 117 6.33 -13.51 -7.98
C LEU A 117 7.81 -13.27 -8.31
N TYR A 118 8.37 -12.19 -7.77
CA TYR A 118 9.77 -11.84 -7.95
C TYR A 118 10.65 -12.42 -6.84
N ARG A 119 11.75 -13.07 -7.23
CA ARG A 119 12.76 -13.61 -6.32
C ARG A 119 14.10 -12.95 -6.59
N LEU A 120 14.76 -12.44 -5.54
CA LEU A 120 16.13 -11.96 -5.64
C LEU A 120 17.04 -13.14 -5.97
N ARG A 121 17.93 -12.98 -6.95
CA ARG A 121 18.99 -13.97 -7.20
C ARG A 121 19.98 -13.93 -6.03
N ALA A 122 20.37 -15.12 -5.57
CA ALA A 122 21.43 -15.28 -4.59
C ALA A 122 22.79 -14.92 -5.20
#